data_AF-A0A7K3DDE9-F1
#
_entry.id   AF-A0A7K3DDE9-F1
#
_cell.length_a   1.000
_cell.length_b   1.000
_cell.length_c   1.000
_cell.angle_alpha   90.00
_cell.angle_beta   90.00
_cell.angle_gamma   90.00
#
_symmetry.space_group_name_H-M   'P 1'
#
loop_
_entity.id
_entity.type
_entity.pdbx_description
1 polymer ?
#
loop_
_entity_poly.entity_id
_entity_poly.type
_entity_poly.pdbx_seq_one_letter_code
_entity_poly.pdbx_strand_id
1 'polypeptide(L)'
;MAELRRMPPGADGRSSYCQPGGVVAAVSDAIENDLVASAAVVLGLVRAALDGPRPTADEAWFMLRRLAECLTDALNVAELRGERLAERP
;
A
#
# COMPACT_ATOMS: atom_id res chain seq x y z
N MET A 1 -3.03 -14.91 25.07
CA MET A 1 -4.01 -14.59 23.99
C MET A 1 -3.28 -14.79 22.69
N ALA A 2 -3.88 -15.41 21.67
CA ALA A 2 -3.25 -15.47 20.36
C ALA A 2 -3.10 -14.04 19.83
N GLU A 3 -1.89 -13.68 19.43
CA GLU A 3 -1.57 -12.36 18.91
C GLU A 3 -2.26 -12.21 17.54
N LEU A 4 -3.16 -11.24 17.42
CA LEU A 4 -3.95 -11.05 16.20
C LEU A 4 -3.15 -10.20 15.20
N ARG A 5 -3.13 -10.61 13.93
CA ARG A 5 -2.46 -9.88 12.85
C ARG A 5 -3.39 -8.83 12.25
N ARG A 6 -2.94 -7.57 12.17
CA ARG A 6 -3.64 -6.50 11.44
C ARG A 6 -3.67 -6.78 9.93
N MET A 7 -4.82 -6.58 9.31
CA MET A 7 -5.05 -6.76 7.88
C MET A 7 -4.90 -5.41 7.15
N PRO A 8 -4.62 -5.43 5.84
CA PRO A 8 -4.68 -4.25 4.98
C PRO A 8 -6.03 -3.50 5.12
N PRO A 9 -6.02 -2.15 4.99
CA PRO A 9 -7.23 -1.36 5.13
C PRO A 9 -8.26 -1.73 4.05
N GLY A 10 -9.52 -1.88 4.48
CA GLY A 10 -10.66 -2.03 3.59
C GLY A 10 -11.16 -0.67 3.08
N ALA A 11 -12.13 -0.71 2.17
CA ALA A 11 -12.74 0.50 1.59
C ALA A 11 -13.41 1.44 2.62
N ASP A 12 -13.71 0.93 3.82
CA ASP A 12 -14.30 1.68 4.94
C ASP A 12 -13.25 2.33 5.87
N GLY A 13 -11.95 2.13 5.59
CA GLY A 13 -10.85 2.65 6.40
C GLY A 13 -10.72 2.03 7.79
N ARG A 14 -11.47 0.95 8.09
CA ARG A 14 -11.43 0.31 9.41
C ARG A 14 -10.34 -0.75 9.46
N SER A 15 -9.63 -0.79 10.59
CA SER A 15 -8.68 -1.87 10.86
C SER A 15 -9.41 -3.18 11.13
N SER A 16 -9.04 -4.22 10.39
CA SER A 16 -9.50 -5.59 10.60
C SER A 16 -8.33 -6.47 11.02
N TYR A 17 -8.62 -7.61 11.66
CA TYR A 17 -7.60 -8.50 12.18
C TYR A 17 -7.90 -9.96 11.83
N CYS A 18 -6.85 -10.76 11.64
CA CYS A 18 -6.94 -12.19 11.41
C CYS A 18 -5.96 -12.96 12.31
N GLN A 19 -6.17 -14.27 12.42
CA GLN A 19 -5.17 -15.13 13.07
C GLN A 19 -3.90 -15.16 12.21
N PRO A 20 -2.70 -15.14 12.82
CA PRO A 20 -1.47 -15.39 12.09
C PRO A 20 -1.47 -16.78 11.45
N GLY A 21 -0.92 -16.87 10.24
CA GLY A 21 -0.91 -18.12 9.47
C GLY A 21 -2.26 -18.47 8.83
N GLY A 22 -2.24 -19.44 7.93
CA GLY A 22 -3.42 -19.85 7.18
C GLY A 22 -3.80 -18.91 6.03
N VAL A 23 -4.97 -19.15 5.44
CA VAL A 23 -5.38 -18.56 4.16
C VAL A 23 -5.58 -17.04 4.26
N VAL A 24 -6.20 -16.54 5.33
CA VAL A 24 -6.49 -15.09 5.45
C VAL A 24 -5.22 -14.27 5.61
N ALA A 25 -4.24 -14.78 6.38
CA ALA A 25 -2.94 -14.15 6.49
C ALA A 25 -2.20 -14.13 5.15
N ALA A 26 -2.23 -15.24 4.39
CA ALA A 26 -1.61 -15.32 3.07
C ALA A 26 -2.28 -14.38 2.05
N VAL A 27 -3.61 -14.25 2.09
CA VAL A 27 -4.34 -13.26 1.27
C VAL A 27 -3.95 -11.84 1.66
N SER A 28 -3.79 -11.56 2.96
CA SER A 28 -3.33 -10.26 3.44
C SER A 28 -1.93 -9.95 2.93
N ASP A 29 -1.01 -10.92 2.95
CA ASP A 29 0.34 -10.79 2.37
C ASP A 29 0.30 -10.50 0.87
N ALA A 30 -0.58 -11.18 0.12
CA ALA A 30 -0.78 -10.93 -1.31
C ALA A 30 -1.27 -9.50 -1.57
N ILE A 31 -2.28 -9.04 -0.83
CA ILE A 31 -2.80 -7.68 -0.95
C ILE A 31 -1.72 -6.64 -0.64
N GLU A 32 -0.94 -6.83 0.43
CA GLU A 32 0.18 -5.93 0.74
C GLU A 32 1.21 -5.86 -0.40
N ASN A 33 1.52 -6.99 -1.04
CA ASN A 33 2.42 -7.02 -2.19
C ASN A 33 1.83 -6.30 -3.40
N ASP A 34 0.55 -6.50 -3.68
CA ASP A 34 -0.15 -5.86 -4.80
C ASP A 34 -0.23 -4.34 -4.63
N LEU A 35 -0.44 -3.85 -3.41
CA LEU A 35 -0.43 -2.43 -3.08
C LEU A 35 0.94 -1.80 -3.35
N VAL A 36 2.02 -2.45 -2.88
CA VAL A 36 3.40 -1.97 -3.12
C VAL A 36 3.77 -2.04 -4.61
N ALA A 37 3.37 -3.11 -5.30
CA ALA A 37 3.61 -3.25 -6.74
C ALA A 37 2.87 -2.17 -7.53
N SER A 38 1.61 -1.89 -7.18
CA SER A 38 0.80 -0.83 -7.80
C SER A 38 1.45 0.54 -7.59
N ALA A 39 1.92 0.83 -6.36
CA ALA A 39 2.62 2.07 -6.06
C ALA A 39 3.92 2.22 -6.88
N ALA A 40 4.68 1.15 -7.06
CA ALA A 40 5.89 1.15 -7.89
C ALA A 40 5.57 1.44 -9.37
N VAL A 41 4.51 0.85 -9.91
CA VAL A 41 4.05 1.11 -11.30
C VAL A 41 3.66 2.58 -11.47
N VAL A 42 2.83 3.12 -10.57
CA VAL A 42 2.39 4.52 -10.64
C VAL A 42 3.57 5.48 -10.51
N LEU A 43 4.50 5.21 -9.59
CA LEU A 43 5.72 6.01 -9.45
C LEU A 43 6.56 5.99 -10.75
N GLY A 44 6.67 4.83 -11.41
CA GLY A 44 7.35 4.70 -12.69
C GLY A 44 6.70 5.54 -13.79
N LEU A 45 5.37 5.50 -13.90
CA LEU A 45 4.61 6.30 -14.86
C LEU A 45 4.78 7.81 -14.61
N VAL A 46 4.71 8.25 -13.35
CA VAL A 46 4.89 9.66 -12.99
C VAL A 46 6.31 10.13 -13.30
N ARG A 47 7.33 9.31 -13.02
CA ARG A 47 8.72 9.64 -13.39
C ARG A 47 8.87 9.82 -14.90
N ALA A 48 8.34 8.87 -15.68
CA ALA A 48 8.37 8.97 -17.14
C ALA A 48 7.65 10.22 -17.67
N ALA A 49 6.54 10.63 -17.05
CA ALA A 49 5.83 11.86 -17.40
C ALA A 49 6.63 13.13 -17.05
N LEU A 50 7.36 13.13 -15.93
CA LEU A 50 8.23 14.24 -15.53
C LEU A 50 9.46 14.40 -16.42
N ASP A 51 9.96 13.31 -16.99
CA ASP A 51 11.06 13.32 -17.98
C ASP A 51 10.59 13.73 -19.39
N GLY A 52 9.27 13.82 -19.60
CA GLY A 52 8.64 14.18 -20.86
C GLY A 52 8.32 15.68 -21.00
N PRO A 53 7.49 16.05 -22.01
CA PRO A 53 6.94 17.39 -22.12
C PRO A 53 6.19 17.80 -20.86
N ARG A 54 6.21 19.10 -20.55
CA ARG A 54 5.52 19.63 -19.37
C ARG A 54 4.02 19.26 -19.41
N PRO A 55 3.49 18.58 -18.38
CA PRO A 55 2.09 18.21 -18.33
C PRO A 55 1.20 19.46 -18.20
N THR A 56 -0.03 19.34 -18.70
CA THR A 56 -1.12 20.28 -18.40
C THR A 56 -1.46 20.24 -16.91
N ALA A 57 -2.20 21.26 -16.44
CA ALA A 57 -2.62 21.30 -15.05
C ALA A 57 -3.48 20.09 -14.65
N ASP A 58 -4.36 19.62 -15.54
CA ASP A 58 -5.23 18.47 -15.29
C ASP A 58 -4.45 17.15 -15.20
N GLU A 59 -3.48 16.95 -16.10
CA GLU A 59 -2.58 15.80 -16.06
C GLU A 59 -1.74 15.80 -14.78
N ALA A 60 -1.21 16.97 -14.38
CA ALA A 60 -0.45 17.12 -13.14
C ALA A 60 -1.31 16.79 -11.91
N TRP A 61 -2.55 17.29 -11.85
CA TRP A 61 -3.48 17.00 -10.75
C TRP A 61 -3.86 15.52 -10.69
N PHE A 62 -4.11 14.89 -11.84
CA PHE A 62 -4.38 13.46 -11.90
C PHE A 62 -3.20 12.64 -11.36
N MET A 63 -1.98 12.94 -11.82
CA MET A 63 -0.77 12.27 -11.35
C MET A 63 -0.54 12.46 -9.86
N LEU A 64 -0.69 13.69 -9.34
CA LEU A 64 -0.56 13.99 -7.92
C LEU A 64 -1.55 13.19 -7.07
N ARG A 65 -2.82 13.11 -7.52
CA ARG A 65 -3.84 12.33 -6.81
C ARG A 65 -3.50 10.85 -6.77
N ARG A 66 -3.11 10.26 -7.91
CA ARG A 66 -2.73 8.84 -7.97
C ARG A 66 -1.48 8.53 -7.16
N LEU A 67 -0.51 9.43 -7.17
CA LEU A 67 0.69 9.29 -6.35
C LEU A 67 0.36 9.37 -4.86
N ALA A 68 -0.54 10.28 -4.44
CA ALA A 68 -0.97 10.40 -3.05
C ALA A 68 -1.73 9.15 -2.56
N GLU A 69 -2.62 8.59 -3.38
CA GLU A 69 -3.32 7.33 -3.11
C GLU A 69 -2.30 6.18 -2.90
N CYS A 70 -1.41 5.98 -3.87
CA CYS A 70 -0.39 4.92 -3.81
C CYS A 70 0.62 5.09 -2.66
N LEU A 71 1.00 6.33 -2.34
CA LEU A 71 1.92 6.60 -1.23
C LEU A 71 1.26 6.28 0.12
N THR A 72 -0.03 6.58 0.25
CA THR A 72 -0.82 6.22 1.45
C THR A 72 -0.82 4.71 1.65
N ASP A 73 -1.07 3.96 0.58
CA ASP A 73 -1.04 2.49 0.62
C ASP A 73 0.33 1.94 0.98
N ALA A 74 1.41 2.50 0.40
CA ALA A 74 2.78 2.10 0.71
C ALA A 74 3.16 2.36 2.18
N LEU A 75 2.74 3.50 2.74
CA LEU A 75 2.94 3.82 4.16
C LEU A 75 2.18 2.84 5.07
N ASN A 76 0.91 2.55 4.76
CA ASN A 76 0.12 1.57 5.50
C ASN A 76 0.78 0.18 5.49
N VAL A 77 1.26 -0.28 4.33
CA VAL A 77 1.96 -1.57 4.23
C VAL A 77 3.27 -1.55 5.04
N ALA A 78 4.01 -0.44 5.03
CA ALA A 78 5.23 -0.32 5.82
C ALA A 78 4.94 -0.42 7.33
N GLU A 79 3.86 0.20 7.81
CA GLU A 79 3.41 0.07 9.21
C GLU A 79 3.02 -1.38 9.55
N LEU A 80 2.19 -2.01 8.72
CA LEU A 80 1.74 -3.40 8.91
C LEU A 80 2.93 -4.37 8.99
N ARG A 81 3.94 -4.18 8.14
CA ARG A 81 5.17 -4.98 8.14
C ARG A 81 6.04 -4.66 9.36
N GLY A 82 6.08 -3.40 9.77
CA GLY A 82 6.81 -2.94 10.96
C GLY A 82 6.28 -3.56 12.24
N GLU A 83 4.96 -3.65 12.41
CA GLU A 83 4.30 -4.34 13.54
C GLU A 83 4.81 -5.77 13.68
N ARG A 84 4.79 -6.53 12.58
CA ARG A 84 5.23 -7.93 12.56
C ARG A 84 6.73 -8.12 12.80
N LEU A 85 7.56 -7.11 12.50
CA LEU A 85 8.98 -7.14 12.82
C LEU A 85 9.23 -6.85 14.30
N ALA A 86 8.46 -5.95 14.91
CA ALA A 86 8.55 -5.64 16.34
C ALA A 86 8.08 -6.79 17.24
N GLU A 87 7.17 -7.63 16.75
CA GLU A 87 6.66 -8.83 17.43
C GLU A 87 7.67 -10.01 17.41
N ARG A 88 8.75 -9.93 16.62
CA ARG A 88 9.80 -10.97 16.60
C ARG A 88 10.85 -10.69 17.71
N PRO A 89 11.11 -11.65 18.62
CA PRO A 89 12.09 -11.49 19.70
C PRO A 89 13.54 -11.45 19.21
#